data_AF-A0A948PVC0-F1
#
_entry.id   AF-A0A948PVC0-F1
#
_cell.length_a   1.000
_cell.length_b   1.000
_cell.length_c   1.000
_cell.angle_alpha   90.00
_cell.angle_beta   90.00
_cell.angle_gamma   90.00
#
_symmetry.space_group_name_H-M   'P 1'
#
loop_
_entity.id
_entity.type
_entity.pdbx_description
1 polymer ?
#
loop_
_entity_poly.entity_id
_entity_poly.type
_entity_poly.pdbx_seq_one_letter_code
_entity_poly.pdbx_strand_id
1 'polypeptide(L)'
;MENKTIYTCPMHPEIRQDKPGDCPKCGMHLEPVSPEAENNEEDKLLRFLSRKFWIGLVLATPIILLSAGEMVPTLNLKSFIPYPVSA
;
A
#
# COMPACT_ATOMS: atom_id res chain seq x y z
N MET A 1 -29.85 -13.12 -11.05
CA MET A 1 -28.93 -13.84 -10.16
C MET A 1 -29.11 -13.28 -8.76
N GLU A 2 -29.51 -14.08 -7.78
CA GLU A 2 -29.55 -13.66 -6.37
C GLU A 2 -28.10 -13.66 -5.87
N ASN A 3 -27.52 -12.48 -5.68
CA ASN A 3 -26.18 -12.35 -5.11
C ASN A 3 -26.29 -12.62 -3.60
N LYS A 4 -26.06 -13.86 -3.21
CA LYS A 4 -26.11 -14.27 -1.80
C LYS A 4 -24.81 -13.80 -1.13
N THR A 5 -24.88 -12.68 -0.42
CA THR A 5 -23.76 -12.18 0.38
C THR A 5 -23.41 -13.20 1.45
N ILE A 6 -22.19 -13.72 1.42
CA ILE A 6 -21.68 -14.61 2.46
C ILE A 6 -21.11 -13.74 3.57
N TYR A 7 -21.42 -14.05 4.81
CA TYR A 7 -20.93 -13.39 6.01
C TYR A 7 -19.92 -14.29 6.72
N THR A 8 -18.84 -13.72 7.24
CA THR A 8 -17.77 -14.44 7.94
C THR A 8 -17.44 -13.81 9.28
N CYS A 9 -17.00 -14.62 10.24
CA CYS A 9 -16.47 -14.11 11.51
C CYS A 9 -14.99 -13.71 11.33
N PRO A 10 -14.55 -12.50 11.72
CA PRO A 10 -13.16 -12.07 11.56
C PRO A 10 -12.17 -12.87 12.43
N MET A 11 -12.64 -13.47 13.54
CA MET A 11 -11.82 -14.34 14.40
C MET A 11 -11.89 -15.82 14.00
N HIS A 12 -12.94 -16.23 13.29
CA HIS A 12 -13.20 -17.63 12.92
C HIS A 12 -13.61 -17.71 11.44
N PRO A 13 -12.64 -17.60 10.50
CA PRO A 13 -12.92 -17.52 9.06
C PRO A 13 -13.55 -18.79 8.46
N GLU A 14 -13.56 -19.89 9.21
CA GLU A 14 -14.28 -21.13 8.86
C GLU A 14 -15.80 -20.96 8.94
N ILE A 15 -16.28 -19.98 9.70
CA ILE A 15 -17.71 -19.74 9.89
C ILE A 15 -18.18 -18.84 8.77
N ARG A 16 -18.80 -19.45 7.75
CA ARG A 16 -19.47 -18.76 6.65
C ARG A 16 -20.97 -18.96 6.77
N GLN A 17 -21.72 -17.86 6.82
CA GLN A 17 -23.18 -17.87 6.90
C GLN A 17 -23.78 -17.04 5.79
N ASP A 18 -24.97 -17.40 5.33
CA ASP A 18 -25.64 -16.65 4.26
C ASP A 18 -26.52 -15.50 4.77
N LYS A 19 -26.48 -15.24 6.07
CA LYS A 19 -27.31 -14.25 6.76
C LYS A 19 -26.46 -13.45 7.73
N PRO A 20 -26.79 -12.17 7.97
CA PRO A 20 -26.20 -11.41 9.06
C PRO A 20 -26.61 -12.01 10.41
N GLY A 21 -25.74 -11.88 11.40
CA GLY A 21 -25.95 -12.44 12.73
C GLY A 21 -24.66 -12.49 13.52
N ASP A 22 -24.71 -13.20 14.65
CA ASP A 22 -23.57 -13.36 15.53
C ASP A 22 -22.92 -14.73 15.37
N CYS A 23 -21.61 -14.75 15.53
CA CYS A 23 -20.78 -15.93 15.42
C CYS A 23 -21.13 -16.92 16.55
N PRO A 24 -21.46 -18.19 16.24
CA PRO A 24 -21.81 -19.20 17.26
C PRO A 24 -20.62 -19.64 18.12
N LYS A 25 -19.36 -19.35 17.72
CA LYS A 25 -18.16 -19.69 18.50
C LYS A 25 -17.77 -18.60 19.51
N CYS A 26 -17.87 -17.32 19.14
CA CYS A 26 -17.40 -16.21 19.99
C CYS A 26 -18.41 -15.09 20.24
N GLY A 27 -19.62 -15.17 19.68
CA GLY A 27 -20.67 -14.17 19.85
C GLY A 27 -20.42 -12.83 19.14
N MET A 28 -19.37 -12.73 18.33
CA MET A 28 -19.04 -11.50 17.60
C MET A 28 -19.87 -11.38 16.31
N HIS A 29 -20.17 -10.16 15.88
CA HIS A 29 -20.96 -9.94 14.67
C HIS A 29 -20.25 -10.44 13.41
N LEU A 30 -21.00 -11.04 12.49
CA LEU A 30 -20.47 -11.52 11.21
C LEU A 30 -20.39 -10.37 10.20
N GLU A 31 -19.28 -10.31 9.47
CA GLU A 31 -19.03 -9.28 8.46
C GLU A 31 -19.26 -9.83 7.05
N PRO A 32 -19.86 -9.06 6.13
CA PRO A 32 -20.08 -9.51 4.76
C PRO A 32 -18.74 -9.67 4.03
N VAL A 33 -18.51 -10.87 3.52
CA VAL A 33 -17.53 -11.15 2.48
C VAL A 33 -18.08 -10.55 1.19
N SER A 34 -17.66 -9.33 0.87
CA SER A 34 -17.94 -8.76 -0.45
C SER A 34 -17.31 -9.68 -1.49
N PRO A 35 -18.05 -10.19 -2.49
CA PRO A 35 -17.39 -10.64 -3.70
C PRO A 35 -16.62 -9.44 -4.23
N GLU A 36 -15.31 -9.60 -4.39
CA GLU A 36 -14.44 -8.60 -4.98
C GLU A 36 -15.10 -8.13 -6.27
N ALA A 37 -15.43 -6.84 -6.33
CA ALA A 37 -16.02 -6.21 -7.49
C ALA A 37 -14.96 -6.19 -8.61
N GLU A 38 -14.86 -7.34 -9.27
CA GLU A 38 -14.43 -7.62 -10.64
C GLU A 38 -13.61 -6.50 -11.28
N ASN A 39 -12.29 -6.56 -11.09
CA ASN A 39 -11.21 -5.93 -11.86
C ASN A 39 -11.22 -4.38 -11.99
N ASN A 40 -12.35 -3.69 -12.09
CA ASN A 40 -12.42 -2.26 -12.39
C ASN A 40 -12.21 -1.37 -11.15
N GLU A 41 -12.76 -1.76 -10.00
CA GLU A 41 -12.60 -1.00 -8.75
C GLU A 41 -11.22 -1.22 -8.13
N GLU A 42 -10.71 -2.45 -8.17
CA GLU A 42 -9.32 -2.75 -7.77
C GLU A 42 -8.31 -1.99 -8.64
N ASP A 43 -8.47 -2.00 -9.96
CA ASP A 43 -7.62 -1.24 -10.89
C ASP A 43 -7.66 0.27 -10.61
N LYS A 44 -8.84 0.84 -10.27
CA LYS A 44 -8.95 2.26 -9.91
C LYS A 44 -8.19 2.57 -8.63
N LEU A 45 -8.30 1.72 -7.61
CA LEU A 45 -7.58 1.88 -6.35
C LEU A 45 -6.07 1.76 -6.57
N LEU A 46 -5.61 0.74 -7.30
CA LEU A 46 -4.20 0.54 -7.64
C LEU A 46 -3.63 1.73 -8.44
N ARG A 47 -4.35 2.22 -9.45
CA ARG A 47 -3.96 3.40 -10.26
C ARG A 47 -3.92 4.69 -9.43
N PHE A 48 -4.84 4.85 -8.49
CA PHE A 48 -4.86 6.03 -7.62
C PHE A 48 -3.70 6.06 -6.63
N LEU A 49 -3.39 4.92 -6.02
CA LEU A 49 -2.28 4.77 -5.07
C LEU A 49 -0.93 4.91 -5.78
N SER A 50 -0.75 4.28 -6.94
CA SER A 50 0.48 4.36 -7.73
C SER A 50 0.78 5.78 -8.24
N ARG A 51 -0.25 6.56 -8.63
CA ARG A 51 -0.05 7.96 -9.05
C ARG A 51 0.50 8.82 -7.91
N LYS A 52 -0.04 8.69 -6.69
CA LYS A 52 0.45 9.42 -5.51
C LYS A 52 1.88 9.01 -5.14
N PHE A 53 2.17 7.72 -5.23
CA PHE A 53 3.52 7.19 -5.01
C PHE A 53 4.53 7.79 -6.00
N TRP A 54 4.21 7.82 -7.29
CA TRP A 54 5.09 8.38 -8.32
C TRP A 54 5.31 9.89 -8.17
N ILE A 55 4.28 10.65 -7.82
CA ILE A 55 4.42 12.08 -7.53
C ILE A 55 5.40 12.29 -6.37
N GLY A 56 5.25 11.53 -5.28
CA GLY A 56 6.17 11.58 -4.15
C GLY A 56 7.60 11.18 -4.53
N LEU A 57 7.76 10.14 -5.36
CA LEU A 57 9.07 9.65 -5.81
C LEU A 57 9.80 10.72 -6.64
N VAL A 58 9.10 11.36 -7.58
CA VAL A 58 9.67 12.45 -8.41
C VAL A 58 10.07 13.64 -7.54
N LEU A 59 9.23 14.03 -6.57
CA LEU A 59 9.54 15.13 -5.65
C LEU A 59 10.69 14.79 -4.68
N ALA A 60 10.81 13.54 -4.25
CA ALA A 60 11.87 13.08 -3.37
C ALA A 60 13.20 12.84 -4.10
N THR A 61 13.17 12.57 -5.41
CA THR A 61 14.38 12.31 -6.23
C THR A 61 15.47 13.37 -6.08
N PRO A 62 15.23 14.68 -6.24
CA PRO A 62 16.28 15.69 -6.09
C PRO A 62 16.85 15.73 -4.66
N ILE A 63 16.01 15.55 -3.64
CA ILE A 63 16.43 15.57 -2.23
C ILE A 63 17.28 14.33 -1.91
N ILE A 64 16.88 13.16 -2.39
CA ILE A 64 17.62 11.90 -2.24
C ILE A 64 18.95 11.98 -2.99
N LEU A 65 18.99 12.54 -4.20
CA LEU A 65 20.23 12.72 -4.95
C LEU A 65 21.21 13.65 -4.24
N LEU A 66 20.73 14.73 -3.62
CA LEU A 66 21.57 15.62 -2.81
C LEU A 66 22.08 14.95 -1.53
N SER A 67 21.24 14.13 -0.89
CA SER A 67 21.54 13.50 0.40
C SER A 67 22.38 12.21 0.28
N ALA A 68 22.05 11.35 -0.70
CA ALA A 68 22.70 10.07 -0.94
C ALA A 68 23.77 10.12 -2.05
N GLY A 69 23.95 11.28 -2.71
CA GLY A 69 24.92 11.46 -3.80
C GLY A 69 26.38 11.25 -3.38
N GLU A 70 26.72 11.45 -2.10
CA GLU A 70 28.06 11.20 -1.57
C GLU A 70 28.41 9.70 -1.48
N MET A 71 27.42 8.81 -1.60
CA MET A 71 27.59 7.35 -1.45
C MET A 71 27.46 6.58 -2.76
N VAL A 72 27.41 7.27 -3.91
CA VAL A 72 27.46 6.66 -5.26
C VAL A 72 28.88 6.86 -5.83
N PRO A 73 29.75 5.82 -5.85
CA PRO A 73 31.16 5.94 -6.23
C PRO A 73 31.41 6.34 -7.70
N THR A 74 30.37 6.47 -8.52
CA THR A 74 30.46 6.67 -9.98
C THR A 74 30.15 8.10 -10.44
N LEU A 75 29.73 9.01 -9.57
CA LEU A 75 29.63 10.44 -9.90
C LEU A 75 30.71 11.20 -9.12
N ASN A 76 31.84 11.42 -9.80
CA ASN A 76 33.01 12.13 -9.29
C ASN A 76 32.70 13.63 -9.09
N LEU A 77 31.95 13.98 -8.04
CA LEU A 77 31.68 15.37 -7.61
C LEU A 77 32.92 16.04 -6.99
N LYS A 78 34.05 15.33 -6.89
CA LYS A 78 35.29 15.83 -6.31
C LYS A 78 36.04 16.80 -7.23
N SER A 79 35.59 16.97 -8.46
CA SER A 79 36.13 17.98 -9.39
C SER A 79 35.49 19.37 -9.26
N PHE A 80 34.37 19.52 -8.52
CA PHE A 80 33.61 20.78 -8.49
C PHE A 80 33.64 21.54 -7.16
N ILE A 81 34.27 21.01 -6.10
CA ILE A 81 34.36 21.67 -4.79
C ILE A 81 35.84 21.88 -4.44
N PRO A 82 36.40 23.10 -4.61
CA PRO A 82 37.78 23.40 -4.26
C PRO A 82 37.86 24.07 -2.89
N TYR A 83 37.41 23.42 -1.81
CA TYR A 83 37.69 23.94 -0.46
C TYR A 83 38.06 22.81 0.50
N PRO A 84 39.29 22.80 1.05
CA PRO A 84 39.63 21.89 2.14
C PRO A 84 38.94 22.37 3.42
N VAL A 85 38.05 21.55 3.98
CA VAL A 85 37.60 21.69 5.38
C VAL A 85 38.71 21.12 6.26
N SER A 86 39.49 22.01 6.88
CA SER A 86 40.38 21.64 7.99
C SER A 86 39.55 21.17 9.17
N ALA A 87 39.98 20.04 9.73
CA ALA A 87 39.52 19.47 11.00
C ALA A 87 39.85 20.37 12.20
#